data_AF-A0A8H3X7E9-F1
#
_entry.id   AF-A0A8H3X7E9-F1
#
_cell.length_a   1.000
_cell.length_b   1.000
_cell.length_c   1.000
_cell.angle_alpha   90.00
_cell.angle_beta   90.00
_cell.angle_gamma   90.00
#
_symmetry.space_group_name_H-M   'P 1'
#
loop_
_entity.id
_entity.type
_entity.pdbx_description
1 polymer ?
#
loop_
_entity_poly.entity_id
_entity_poly.type
_entity_poly.pdbx_seq_one_letter_code
_entity_poly.pdbx_strand_id
1 'polypeptide(L)'
;MNIIINQPEIIIPSQPLFPPPITQDQLETYNTRTNGKFQRTPTAFIIYKIAYRQRLIADNNLPPAHVFSHMASVSYEREPRHVKAAYVNLSTLLRSGR
;
A
#
# COMPACT_ATOMS: atom_id res chain seq x y z
N MET A 1 27.04 -7.29 35.49
CA MET A 1 25.74 -7.79 34.99
C MET A 1 25.07 -6.61 34.30
N ASN A 2 25.05 -6.58 32.96
CA ASN A 2 24.46 -5.48 32.21
C ASN A 2 23.15 -5.96 31.59
N ILE A 3 22.05 -5.35 32.02
CA ILE A 3 20.70 -5.61 31.50
C ILE A 3 20.58 -4.81 30.19
N ILE A 4 20.54 -5.51 29.07
CA ILE A 4 20.29 -4.92 27.75
C ILE A 4 18.79 -4.65 27.66
N ILE A 5 18.45 -3.39 27.36
CA ILE A 5 17.08 -2.91 27.20
C ILE A 5 16.60 -3.36 25.82
N ASN A 6 15.73 -4.36 25.76
CA ASN A 6 15.08 -4.78 24.52
C ASN A 6 14.17 -3.66 24.01
N GLN A 7 14.60 -2.95 22.97
CA GLN A 7 13.69 -2.16 22.15
C GLN A 7 12.82 -3.13 21.34
N PRO A 8 11.51 -2.89 21.17
CA PRO A 8 10.72 -3.68 20.26
C PRO A 8 11.21 -3.41 18.84
N GLU A 9 11.92 -4.38 18.26
CA GLU A 9 12.24 -4.36 16.84
C GLU A 9 10.93 -4.28 16.07
N ILE A 10 10.63 -3.09 15.55
CA ILE A 10 9.58 -2.92 14.57
C ILE A 10 10.06 -3.70 13.36
N ILE A 11 9.58 -4.94 13.23
CA ILE A 11 9.79 -5.77 12.04
C ILE A 11 9.12 -5.02 10.90
N ILE A 12 9.88 -4.21 10.18
CA ILE A 12 9.43 -3.57 8.95
C ILE A 12 9.37 -4.72 7.93
N PRO A 13 8.19 -5.14 7.48
CA PRO A 13 8.10 -6.16 6.45
C PRO A 13 8.90 -5.69 5.23
N SER A 14 9.63 -6.63 4.63
CA SER A 14 10.52 -6.41 3.50
C SER A 14 9.85 -5.56 2.42
N GLN A 15 10.61 -4.62 1.86
CA GLN A 15 10.20 -3.64 0.84
C GLN A 15 9.23 -4.25 -0.19
N PRO A 16 8.13 -3.57 -0.56
CA PRO A 16 7.23 -4.06 -1.58
C PRO A 16 8.00 -4.35 -2.88
N LEU A 17 7.64 -5.46 -3.54
CA LEU A 17 8.25 -5.87 -4.79
C LEU A 17 7.90 -4.80 -5.81
N PHE A 18 8.93 -4.20 -6.39
CA PHE A 18 8.79 -3.31 -7.52
C PHE A 18 8.94 -4.15 -8.80
N PRO A 19 8.03 -4.02 -9.78
CA PRO A 19 6.82 -3.19 -9.77
C PRO A 19 5.67 -3.85 -8.97
N PRO A 20 4.66 -3.08 -8.54
CA PRO A 20 3.49 -3.63 -7.88
C PRO A 20 2.76 -4.63 -8.79
N PRO A 21 2.36 -5.81 -8.29
CA PRO A 21 1.52 -6.75 -9.01
C PRO A 21 0.04 -6.33 -9.02
N ILE A 22 -0.27 -5.04 -8.99
CA ILE A 22 -1.67 -4.58 -9.09
C ILE A 22 -2.02 -4.38 -10.56
N THR A 23 -2.84 -5.28 -11.10
CA THR A 23 -3.48 -5.12 -12.39
C THR A 23 -4.67 -4.16 -12.30
N GLN A 24 -5.03 -3.52 -13.41
CA GLN A 24 -6.21 -2.63 -13.49
C GLN A 24 -7.51 -3.32 -12.99
N ASP A 25 -7.64 -4.62 -13.24
CA ASP A 25 -8.75 -5.47 -12.80
C ASP A 25 -8.89 -5.54 -11.25
N GLN A 26 -7.76 -5.62 -10.54
CA GLN A 26 -7.76 -5.60 -9.07
C GLN A 26 -8.16 -4.25 -8.48
N LEU A 27 -7.86 -3.16 -9.20
CA LEU A 27 -8.30 -1.81 -8.85
C LEU A 27 -9.80 -1.62 -9.06
N GLU A 28 -10.35 -2.13 -10.16
CA GLU A 28 -11.78 -2.08 -10.46
C GLU A 28 -12.60 -2.85 -9.42
N THR A 29 -12.13 -4.03 -9.00
CA THR A 29 -12.73 -4.82 -7.92
C THR A 29 -12.70 -4.11 -6.55
N TYR A 30 -11.72 -3.24 -6.31
CA TYR A 30 -11.69 -2.45 -5.07
C TYR A 30 -12.74 -1.33 -5.08
N ASN A 31 -12.96 -0.70 -6.24
CA ASN A 31 -13.96 0.37 -6.41
C ASN A 31 -15.40 -0.13 -6.22
N THR A 32 -15.69 -1.39 -6.56
CA THR A 32 -17.05 -1.96 -6.40
C THR A 32 -17.39 -2.30 -4.95
N ARG A 33 -16.39 -2.59 -4.10
CA ARG A 33 -16.61 -2.94 -2.68
C ARG A 33 -16.82 -1.73 -1.76
N THR A 34 -16.49 -0.51 -2.19
CA THR A 34 -16.73 0.71 -1.40
C THR A 34 -18.17 1.23 -1.58
N ASN A 35 -19.13 0.41 -1.16
CA ASN A 35 -20.49 0.77 -0.71
C ASN A 35 -21.13 2.02 -1.38
N GLY A 36 -21.30 1.99 -2.70
CA GLY A 36 -22.10 2.98 -3.46
C GLY A 36 -21.59 4.43 -3.46
N LYS A 37 -20.47 4.75 -2.78
CA LYS A 37 -19.87 6.09 -2.84
C LYS A 37 -18.96 6.17 -4.07
N PHE A 38 -19.55 6.69 -5.15
CA PHE A 38 -18.93 7.10 -6.41
C PHE A 38 -17.39 7.27 -6.37
N GLN A 39 -16.70 6.37 -7.07
CA GLN A 39 -15.96 6.68 -8.30
C GLN A 39 -14.82 7.72 -8.25
N ARG A 40 -14.18 7.94 -7.09
CA ARG A 40 -12.92 8.69 -7.09
C ARG A 40 -11.80 7.79 -7.58
N THR A 41 -11.25 8.12 -8.75
CA THR A 41 -10.04 7.45 -9.25
C THR A 41 -8.98 7.45 -8.15
N PRO A 42 -8.47 6.28 -7.74
CA PRO A 42 -7.59 6.17 -6.59
C PRO A 42 -6.31 6.96 -6.82
N THR A 43 -5.86 7.67 -5.80
CA THR A 43 -4.57 8.37 -5.84
C THR A 43 -3.43 7.36 -5.76
N ALA A 44 -2.22 7.75 -6.18
CA ALA A 44 -1.03 6.92 -6.08
C ALA A 44 -0.86 6.25 -4.70
N PHE A 45 -1.12 6.99 -3.61
CA PHE A 45 -1.07 6.45 -2.26
C PHE A 45 -2.15 5.38 -1.97
N ILE A 46 -3.37 5.55 -2.49
CA ILE A 46 -4.43 4.53 -2.33
C ILE A 46 -4.04 3.24 -3.07
N ILE A 47 -3.52 3.37 -4.30
CA ILE A 47 -3.02 2.23 -5.08
C ILE A 47 -1.89 1.52 -4.31
N TYR A 48 -0.92 2.28 -3.79
CA TYR A 48 0.14 1.74 -2.94
C TYR A 48 -0.41 1.00 -1.73
N LYS A 49 -1.35 1.62 -1.00
CA LYS A 49 -1.96 1.05 0.20
C LYS A 49 -2.66 -0.28 -0.09
N ILE A 50 -3.28 -0.44 -1.27
CA ILE A 50 -3.88 -1.71 -1.70
C ILE A 50 -2.80 -2.79 -1.92
N ALA A 51 -1.73 -2.49 -2.66
CA ALA A 51 -0.61 -3.42 -2.87
C ALA A 51 0.01 -3.85 -1.53
N TYR A 52 0.28 -2.87 -0.68
CA TYR A 52 0.86 -3.08 0.63
C TYR A 52 -0.02 -4.00 1.48
N ARG A 53 -1.35 -3.80 1.45
CA ARG A 53 -2.30 -4.67 2.14
C ARG A 53 -2.27 -6.11 1.60
N GLN A 54 -2.29 -6.29 0.28
CA GLN A 54 -2.30 -7.61 -0.35
C GLN A 54 -1.06 -8.42 0.03
N ARG A 55 0.11 -7.76 0.07
CA ARG A 55 1.35 -8.40 0.53
C ARG A 55 1.27 -8.81 1.99
N LEU A 56 0.82 -7.92 2.88
CA LEU A 56 0.67 -8.26 4.29
C LEU A 56 -0.33 -9.42 4.52
N ILE A 57 -1.37 -9.53 3.69
CA ILE A 57 -2.29 -10.67 3.70
C ILE A 57 -1.56 -11.95 3.27
N ALA A 58 -0.80 -11.90 2.17
CA ALA A 58 -0.03 -13.04 1.68
C ALA A 58 1.03 -13.52 2.69
N ASP A 59 1.62 -12.59 3.43
CA ASP A 59 2.62 -12.86 4.47
C ASP A 59 1.99 -13.24 5.83
N ASN A 60 0.64 -13.35 5.93
CA ASN A 60 -0.12 -13.55 7.18
C ASN A 60 0.21 -12.52 8.29
N ASN A 61 0.58 -11.30 7.90
CA ASN A 61 1.08 -10.22 8.75
C ASN A 61 0.21 -8.96 8.70
N LEU A 62 -1.09 -9.09 8.38
CA LEU A 62 -1.98 -7.92 8.32
C LEU A 62 -2.34 -7.41 9.73
N PRO A 63 -1.92 -6.19 10.12
CA PRO A 63 -2.22 -5.66 11.44
C PRO A 63 -3.62 -5.03 11.48
N PRO A 64 -4.11 -4.62 12.67
CA PRO A 64 -5.35 -3.87 12.80
C PRO A 64 -5.39 -2.62 11.91
N ALA A 65 -6.57 -2.23 11.42
CA ALA A 65 -6.73 -1.21 10.38
C ALA A 65 -6.09 0.16 10.72
N HIS A 66 -6.09 0.55 12.00
CA HIS A 66 -5.48 1.79 12.48
C HIS A 66 -3.94 1.74 12.40
N VAL A 67 -3.34 0.61 12.79
CA VAL A 67 -1.90 0.35 12.66
C VAL A 67 -1.49 0.24 11.19
N PHE A 68 -2.27 -0.50 10.40
CA PHE A 68 -2.05 -0.68 8.97
C PHE A 68 -1.98 0.65 8.23
N SER A 69 -2.90 1.57 8.52
CA SER A 69 -2.95 2.87 7.83
C SER A 69 -1.71 3.71 8.12
N HIS A 70 -1.21 3.68 9.36
CA HIS A 70 0.04 4.35 9.72
C HIS A 70 1.25 3.69 9.05
N MET A 71 1.34 2.36 9.10
CA MET A 71 2.42 1.60 8.44
C MET A 71 2.48 1.87 6.94
N ALA A 72 1.34 1.89 6.25
CA ALA A 72 1.29 2.19 4.82
C ALA A 72 1.81 3.60 4.50
N SER A 73 1.50 4.60 5.34
CA SER A 73 2.00 5.98 5.16
C SER A 73 3.52 6.04 5.29
N VAL A 74 4.05 5.50 6.40
CA VAL A 74 5.50 5.47 6.66
C VAL A 74 6.24 4.69 5.59
N SER A 75 5.69 3.55 5.15
CA SER A 75 6.27 2.74 4.09
C SER A 75 6.30 3.51 2.77
N TYR A 76 5.18 4.14 2.38
CA TYR A 76 5.10 4.95 1.16
C TYR A 76 6.10 6.12 1.17
N GLU A 77 6.26 6.82 2.29
CA GLU A 77 7.21 7.92 2.42
C GLU A 77 8.66 7.49 2.19
N ARG A 78 9.01 6.27 2.62
CA ARG A 78 10.35 5.68 2.48
C ARG A 78 10.63 5.11 1.09
N GLU A 79 9.61 4.97 0.23
CA GLU A 79 9.82 4.46 -1.12
C GLU A 79 10.71 5.39 -1.97
N PRO A 80 11.57 4.82 -2.82
CA PRO A 80 12.35 5.61 -3.77
C PRO A 80 11.45 6.27 -4.82
N ARG A 81 11.97 7.35 -5.44
CA ARG A 81 11.20 8.17 -6.39
C ARG A 81 10.60 7.36 -7.55
N HIS A 82 11.34 6.39 -8.09
CA HIS A 82 10.87 5.57 -9.21
C HIS A 82 9.68 4.68 -8.84
N VAL A 83 9.64 4.16 -7.60
CA VAL A 83 8.50 3.40 -7.08
C VAL A 83 7.27 4.30 -6.99
N LYS A 84 7.40 5.46 -6.35
CA LYS A 84 6.31 6.46 -6.26
C LYS A 84 5.81 6.88 -7.64
N ALA A 85 6.72 7.10 -8.59
CA ALA A 85 6.39 7.46 -9.97
C ALA A 85 5.53 6.40 -10.67
N ALA A 86 5.78 5.11 -10.45
CA ALA A 86 4.95 4.05 -11.01
C ALA A 86 3.49 4.12 -10.51
N TYR A 87 3.29 4.36 -9.21
CA TYR A 87 1.95 4.55 -8.65
C TYR A 87 1.27 5.84 -9.12
N VAL A 88 2.04 6.90 -9.33
CA VAL A 88 1.54 8.15 -9.94
C VAL A 88 1.08 7.87 -11.37
N ASN A 89 1.90 7.21 -12.19
CA ASN A 89 1.55 6.85 -13.56
C ASN A 89 0.30 5.99 -13.62
N LEU A 90 0.18 4.97 -12.76
CA LEU A 90 -1.04 4.16 -12.63
C LEU A 90 -2.25 5.02 -12.26
N SER A 91 -2.11 5.92 -11.29
CA SER A 91 -3.20 6.81 -10.90
C SER A 91 -3.63 7.77 -12.02
N THR A 92 -2.69 8.22 -12.85
CA THR A 92 -2.95 9.07 -14.02
C THR A 92 -3.63 8.26 -15.13
N LEU A 93 -3.14 7.06 -15.45
CA LEU A 93 -3.73 6.18 -16.44
C LEU A 93 -5.20 5.91 -16.15
N LEU A 94 -5.51 5.60 -14.88
CA LEU A 94 -6.89 5.36 -14.43
C LEU A 94 -7.78 6.62 -14.47
N ARG A 95 -7.19 7.83 -14.51
CA ARG A 95 -7.93 9.10 -14.67
C ARG A 95 -8.19 9.41 -16.13
N SER A 96 -7.25 9.08 -17.00
CA SER A 96 -7.29 9.36 -18.44
C SER A 96 -8.18 8.39 -19.22
N GLY A 97 -8.52 7.22 -18.68
CA GLY A 97 -9.40 6.24 -19.32
C GLY A 97 -10.91 6.47 -19.12
N ARG A 98 -11.36 7.71 -18.88
CA ARG A 98 -12.78 8.09 -18.72
C ARG A 98 -13.27 8.96 -19.86
#